data_AF-A0A8E0FNE6-F1
#
_entry.id   AF-A0A8E0FNE6-F1
#
_cell.length_a   1.000
_cell.length_b   1.000
_cell.length_c   1.000
_cell.angle_alpha   90.00
_cell.angle_beta   90.00
_cell.angle_gamma   90.00
#
_symmetry.space_group_name_H-M   'P 1'
#
loop_
_entity.id
_entity.type
_entity.pdbx_description
1 polymer ?
#
loop_
_entity_poly.entity_id
_entity_poly.type
_entity_poly.pdbx_seq_one_letter_code
_entity_poly.pdbx_strand_id
1 'polypeptide(L)'
;MGFNPQTLREVLQACQQQGCVANNLDLDVVMIIIDGAFSGIVQNWLMNMAGYDLYKQAPALVDNVLRMFMPDENITKLIHQTNELSVM
;
A
#
# COMPACT_ATOMS: atom_id res chain seq x y z
N MET A 1 5.90 17.32 6.54
CA MET A 1 5.22 17.55 5.25
C MET A 1 4.43 16.28 5.00
N GLY A 2 3.11 16.38 4.80
CA GLY A 2 2.26 15.20 4.75
C GLY A 2 1.12 15.39 3.75
N PHE A 3 0.53 14.27 3.35
CA PHE A 3 -0.67 14.24 2.51
C PHE A 3 -1.81 14.96 3.21
N ASN A 4 -2.73 15.55 2.44
CA ASN A 4 -4.01 15.97 3.00
C ASN A 4 -4.78 14.71 3.42
N PRO A 5 -5.11 14.51 4.71
CA PRO A 5 -5.74 13.28 5.17
C PRO A 5 -7.12 13.06 4.55
N GLN A 6 -7.87 14.13 4.30
CA GLN A 6 -9.19 14.04 3.69
C GLN A 6 -9.09 13.60 2.23
N THR A 7 -8.21 14.26 1.46
CA THR A 7 -7.97 13.89 0.06
C THR A 7 -7.43 12.46 -0.07
N LEU A 8 -6.50 12.05 0.80
CA LEU A 8 -5.95 10.70 0.77
C LEU A 8 -7.04 9.66 1.06
N ARG A 9 -7.92 9.92 2.03
CA ARG A 9 -9.06 9.04 2.33
C ARG A 9 -10.01 8.92 1.14
N GLU A 10 -10.38 10.04 0.53
CA GLU A 10 -11.30 10.06 -0.63
C GLU A 10 -10.72 9.28 -1.81
N VAL A 11 -9.42 9.44 -2.09
CA VAL A 11 -8.73 8.69 -3.16
C VAL A 11 -8.71 7.20 -2.83
N LEU A 12 -8.34 6.81 -1.61
CA LEU A 12 -8.31 5.40 -1.22
C LEU A 12 -9.72 4.76 -1.27
N GLN A 13 -10.76 5.48 -0.85
CA GLN A 13 -12.15 5.04 -0.97
C GLN A 13 -12.56 4.82 -2.43
N ALA A 14 -12.21 5.75 -3.32
CA ALA A 14 -12.47 5.59 -4.75
C ALA A 14 -11.71 4.37 -5.32
N CYS A 15 -10.47 4.15 -4.90
CA CYS A 15 -9.67 3.00 -5.31
C CYS A 15 -10.25 1.66 -4.80
N GLN A 16 -10.84 1.62 -3.60
CA GLN A 16 -11.57 0.44 -3.12
C GLN A 16 -12.80 0.16 -4.00
N GLN A 17 -13.62 1.20 -4.27
CA GLN A 17 -14.80 1.05 -5.12
C GLN A 17 -14.47 0.58 -6.55
N GLN A 18 -13.27 0.91 -7.05
CA GLN A 18 -12.76 0.47 -8.35
C GLN A 18 -12.07 -0.90 -8.32
N GLY A 19 -11.88 -1.50 -7.14
CA GLY A 19 -11.18 -2.78 -6.99
C GLY A 19 -9.66 -2.68 -7.16
N CYS A 20 -9.08 -1.49 -7.10
CA CYS A 20 -7.63 -1.26 -7.16
C CYS A 20 -6.95 -1.43 -5.80
N VAL A 21 -7.72 -1.26 -4.71
CA VAL A 21 -7.31 -1.45 -3.32
C VAL A 21 -8.23 -2.49 -2.68
N ALA A 22 -7.71 -3.31 -1.79
CA ALA A 22 -8.49 -4.34 -1.11
C ALA A 22 -9.65 -3.74 -0.30
N ASN A 23 -10.86 -4.30 -0.51
CA ASN A 23 -12.11 -3.79 0.09
C ASN A 23 -12.23 -4.04 1.60
N ASN A 24 -11.40 -4.91 2.17
CA ASN A 24 -11.38 -5.27 3.58
C ASN A 24 -10.33 -4.49 4.39
N LEU A 25 -9.66 -3.51 3.78
CA LEU A 25 -8.66 -2.69 4.47
C LEU A 25 -9.31 -1.56 5.28
N ASP A 26 -8.81 -1.38 6.50
CA ASP A 26 -9.09 -0.21 7.33
C ASP A 26 -8.33 1.00 6.78
N LEU A 27 -9.07 1.97 6.25
CA LEU A 27 -8.49 3.15 5.60
C LEU A 27 -7.70 4.05 6.57
N ASP A 28 -8.08 4.11 7.84
CA ASP A 28 -7.36 4.92 8.82
C ASP A 28 -5.97 4.32 9.09
N VAL A 29 -5.91 2.99 9.19
CA VAL A 29 -4.65 2.26 9.32
C VAL A 29 -3.80 2.38 8.05
N VAL A 30 -4.40 2.23 6.87
CA VAL A 30 -3.69 2.39 5.58
C VAL A 30 -3.07 3.78 5.46
N MET A 31 -3.79 4.82 5.82
CA MET A 31 -3.28 6.20 5.81
C MET A 31 -2.07 6.38 6.73
N ILE A 32 -2.09 5.79 7.94
CA ILE A 32 -0.94 5.81 8.86
C ILE A 32 0.27 5.10 8.24
N ILE A 33 0.06 3.93 7.61
CA ILE A 33 1.14 3.17 6.98
C ILE A 33 1.75 3.95 5.82
N ILE A 34 0.93 4.57 4.97
CA ILE A 34 1.39 5.40 3.84
C ILE A 34 2.23 6.57 4.34
N ASP A 35 1.73 7.31 5.34
CA ASP A 35 2.44 8.47 5.88
C ASP A 35 3.76 8.06 6.54
N GLY A 36 3.75 6.98 7.33
CA GLY A 36 4.94 6.42 7.97
C GLY A 36 5.98 5.90 6.97
N ALA A 37 5.56 5.17 5.95
CA ALA A 37 6.45 4.63 4.92
C ALA A 37 7.17 5.74 4.16
N PHE A 38 6.42 6.71 3.60
CA PHE A 38 7.02 7.78 2.80
C PHE A 38 7.82 8.75 3.67
N SER A 39 7.35 9.11 4.86
CA SER A 39 8.12 9.95 5.79
C SER A 39 9.42 9.26 6.20
N GLY A 40 9.37 7.96 6.52
CA GLY A 40 10.56 7.18 6.88
C GLY A 40 11.57 7.06 5.74
N ILE A 41 11.11 6.86 4.50
CA ILE A 41 11.97 6.83 3.31
C ILE A 41 12.69 8.19 3.12
N VAL A 42 11.94 9.30 3.21
CA VAL A 42 12.52 10.64 3.07
C VAL A 42 13.50 10.93 4.20
N GLN A 43 13.15 10.59 5.45
CA GLN A 43 14.04 10.74 6.59
C GLN A 43 15.34 9.92 6.43
N ASN A 44 15.23 8.66 6.03
CA ASN A 44 16.39 7.80 5.79
C ASN A 44 17.28 8.36 4.67
N TRP A 45 16.68 8.91 3.62
CA TRP A 45 17.44 9.59 2.56
C TRP A 45 18.15 10.85 3.07
N LEU A 46 17.48 11.69 3.87
CA LEU A 46 18.09 12.89 4.46
C LEU A 46 19.29 12.56 5.37
N MET A 47 19.28 11.40 6.02
CA MET A 47 20.40 10.92 6.84
C MET A 47 21.63 10.50 6.01
N ASN A 48 21.44 10.08 4.75
CA ASN A 48 22.54 9.70 3.86
C ASN A 48 22.20 9.96 2.38
N MET A 49 22.26 11.22 1.98
CA MET A 49 21.88 11.65 0.62
C MET A 49 22.79 11.09 -0.49
N ALA A 50 24.02 10.68 -0.16
CA ALA A 50 24.98 10.13 -1.14
C ALA A 50 24.79 8.62 -1.40
N GLY A 51 24.19 7.89 -0.45
CA GLY A 51 24.01 6.44 -0.54
C GLY A 51 22.77 6.00 -1.34
N TYR A 52 21.86 6.93 -1.63
CA TYR A 52 20.57 6.60 -2.22
C TYR A 52 20.05 7.74 -3.10
N ASP A 53 19.91 7.49 -4.40
CA ASP A 53 19.24 8.43 -5.32
C ASP A 53 17.73 8.31 -5.18
N LEU A 54 17.16 9.10 -4.25
CA LEU A 54 15.72 9.09 -3.97
C LEU A 54 14.90 9.49 -5.19
N TYR A 55 15.38 10.44 -5.99
CA TYR A 55 14.62 10.92 -7.14
C TYR A 55 14.45 9.82 -8.19
N LYS A 56 15.52 9.08 -8.51
CA LYS A 56 15.43 7.96 -9.46
C LYS A 56 14.59 6.80 -8.96
N GLN A 57 14.56 6.59 -7.64
CA GLN A 57 13.90 5.42 -7.05
C GLN A 57 12.48 5.70 -6.54
N ALA A 58 12.06 6.97 -6.50
CA ALA A 58 10.72 7.36 -6.05
C ALA A 58 9.59 6.56 -6.73
N PRO A 59 9.59 6.30 -8.05
CA PRO A 59 8.54 5.49 -8.68
C PRO A 59 8.48 4.07 -8.09
N ALA A 60 9.62 3.38 -7.99
CA ALA A 60 9.68 2.01 -7.47
C ALA A 60 9.29 1.93 -5.99
N LEU A 61 9.64 2.95 -5.19
CA LEU A 61 9.24 3.03 -3.79
C LEU A 61 7.72 3.20 -3.64
N VAL A 62 7.13 4.10 -4.42
CA VAL A 62 5.68 4.32 -4.43
C VAL A 62 4.97 3.03 -4.84
N ASP A 63 5.42 2.39 -5.93
CA ASP A 63 4.84 1.14 -6.39
C ASP A 63 4.92 0.03 -5.33
N ASN A 64 6.06 -0.11 -4.65
CA ASN A 64 6.25 -1.16 -3.65
C ASN A 64 5.40 -0.92 -2.40
N VAL A 65 5.26 0.33 -1.95
CA VAL A 65 4.39 0.68 -0.82
C VAL A 65 2.92 0.46 -1.20
N LEU A 66 2.50 0.94 -2.37
CA LEU A 66 1.10 0.83 -2.81
C LEU A 66 0.70 -0.62 -3.11
N ARG A 67 1.62 -1.46 -3.60
CA ARG A 67 1.39 -2.88 -3.84
C ARG A 67 0.93 -3.63 -2.59
N MET A 68 1.32 -3.17 -1.39
CA MET A 68 0.88 -3.78 -0.12
C MET A 68 -0.63 -3.65 0.12
N PHE A 69 -1.31 -2.73 -0.57
CA PHE A 69 -2.75 -2.47 -0.42
C PHE A 69 -3.59 -2.97 -1.59
N MET A 70 -2.94 -3.49 -2.64
CA MET A 70 -3.64 -4.06 -3.79
C MET A 70 -4.41 -5.33 -3.36
N PRO A 71 -5.57 -5.61 -3.97
CA PRO A 71 -6.28 -6.84 -3.71
C PRO A 71 -5.43 -8.03 -4.13
N ASP A 72 -5.32 -9.00 -3.24
CA ASP A 72 -4.50 -10.18 -3.46
C ASP A 72 -5.22 -11.11 -4.45
N GLU A 73 -4.66 -11.31 -5.64
CA GLU A 73 -5.16 -12.33 -6.57
C GLU A 73 -5.05 -13.76 -5.99
N ASN A 74 -4.22 -13.96 -4.96
CA ASN A 74 -4.03 -15.28 -4.33
C ASN A 74 -4.99 -15.56 -3.18
N ILE A 75 -5.71 -14.57 -2.62
CA ILE A 75 -6.77 -14.86 -1.63
C ILE A 75 -7.88 -15.70 -2.27
N THR A 76 -8.24 -15.41 -3.53
CA THR A 76 -9.21 -16.21 -4.29
C THR A 76 -8.74 -17.66 -4.48
N LYS A 77 -7.42 -17.88 -4.66
CA LYS A 77 -6.82 -19.22 -4.81
C LYS A 77 -6.75 -19.99 -3.49
N LEU A 78 -6.41 -19.33 -2.39
CA LEU A 78 -6.36 -19.96 -1.06
C LEU A 78 -7.77 -20.33 -0.57
N ILE A 79 -8.79 -19.50 -0.80
CA ILE A 79 -10.18 -19.82 -0.48
C ILE A 79 -10.67 -21.02 -1.31
N HIS A 80 -10.30 -21.09 -2.60
CA HIS A 80 -10.64 -22.23 -3.44
C HIS A 80 -9.96 -23.54 -2.98
N GLN A 81 -8.66 -23.49 -2.66
CA GLN A 81 -7.92 -24.67 -2.16
C GLN A 81 -8.40 -25.14 -0.78
N THR A 82 -8.79 -24.21 0.09
CA THR A 82 -9.29 -24.56 1.44
C THR A 82 -10.68 -25.22 1.37
N ASN A 83 -11.52 -24.82 0.41
CA ASN A 83 -12.83 -25.44 0.19
C ASN A 83 -12.75 -26.83 -0.44
N GLU A 84 -11.75 -27.11 -1.28
CA GLU A 84 -11.51 -28.46 -1.84
C GLU A 84 -10.97 -29.43 -0.78
N LEU A 85 -10.13 -28.97 0.14
CA LEU A 85 -9.60 -29.76 1.26
C LEU A 85 -10.63 -30.05 2.36
N SER A 86 -11.72 -29.28 2.44
CA SER A 86 -12.78 -29.46 3.44
C SER A 86 -13.89 -30.43 2.99
N VAL A 87 -13.83 -30.89 1.73
CA VAL A 87 -14.80 -31.83 1.12
C VAL A 87 -14.21 -33.25 0.96
N MET A 88 -12.93 -33.45 1.34
CA MET A 88 -12.27 -34.75 1.48
C MET A 88 -12.22 -35.19 2.93
#